data_AF-A0A382VSL3-F1
#
_entry.id   AF-A0A382VSL3-F1
#
_cell.length_a   1.000
_cell.length_b   1.000
_cell.length_c   1.000
_cell.angle_alpha   90.00
_cell.angle_beta   90.00
_cell.angle_gamma   90.00
#
_symmetry.space_group_name_H-M   'P 1'
#
loop_
_entity.id
_entity.type
_entity.pdbx_description
1 polymer ?
#
loop_
_entity_poly.entity_id
_entity_poly.type
_entity_poly.pdbx_seq_one_letter_code
_entity_poly.pdbx_strand_id
1 'polypeptide(L)' 'MNKILIVLTSIILMGCSVTNPKLSFGKKCVEKGDQVHYSYVWIYDKNAGLVADEITCELIDKK' A
#
# COMPACT_ATOMS: atom_id res chain seq x y z
N MET A 1 31.15 -4.20 -9.27
CA MET A 1 30.14 -3.40 -8.54
C MET A 1 29.14 -4.35 -7.91
N ASN A 2 29.09 -4.36 -6.59
CA ASN A 2 28.32 -5.31 -5.80
C ASN A 2 26.82 -5.07 -6.03
N LYS A 3 26.15 -5.87 -6.89
CA LYS A 3 24.73 -5.68 -7.25
C LYS A 3 23.79 -5.67 -6.03
N ILE A 4 24.22 -6.29 -4.94
CA ILE A 4 23.58 -6.28 -3.63
C ILE A 4 23.39 -4.86 -3.09
N LEU A 5 24.38 -3.98 -3.27
CA LEU A 5 24.33 -2.60 -2.76
C LEU A 5 23.24 -1.80 -3.46
N ILE A 6 23.07 -1.98 -4.78
CA ILE A 6 22.05 -1.31 -5.59
C ILE A 6 20.65 -1.72 -5.14
N VAL A 7 20.44 -3.01 -4.86
CA VAL A 7 19.17 -3.54 -4.36
C VAL A 7 18.84 -2.96 -2.98
N LEU A 8 19.82 -2.91 -2.08
CA LEU A 8 19.63 -2.37 -0.73
C LEU A 8 19.27 -0.87 -0.75
N THR A 9 19.98 -0.07 -1.56
CA THR A 9 19.69 1.37 -1.69
C THR A 9 18.31 1.63 -2.28
N SER A 10 17.85 0.79 -3.21
CA SER A 10 16.53 0.91 -3.82
C SER A 10 15.40 0.69 -2.81
N ILE A 11 15.56 -0.25 -1.87
CA ILE A 11 14.57 -0.52 -0.80
C ILE A 11 14.50 0.66 0.18
N ILE A 12 15.64 1.26 0.52
CA ILE A 12 15.69 2.40 1.45
C ILE A 12 15.01 3.63 0.85
N LEU A 13 15.18 3.87 -0.46
CA LEU A 13 14.55 4.99 -1.16
C LEU A 13 13.01 4.89 -1.22
N MET A 14 12.45 3.68 -1.19
CA MET A 14 10.99 3.48 -1.14
C MET A 14 10.39 3.87 0.22
N GLY A 15 11.18 3.88 1.29
CA GLY A 15 10.72 4.14 2.66
C GLY A 15 10.46 5.62 3.00
N CYS A 16 10.95 6.57 2.20
CA CYS A 16 10.83 8.01 2.52
C CYS A 16 9.44 8.60 2.27
N SER A 17 8.50 7.88 1.63
CA SER A 17 7.21 8.48 1.24
C SER A 17 6.14 8.48 2.35
N VAL A 18 6.37 7.78 3.47
CA VAL A 18 5.41 7.63 4.57
C VAL A 18 6.10 8.04 5.88
N THR A 19 5.61 9.10 6.53
CA THR A 19 6.30 9.74 7.66
C THR A 19 6.14 8.95 8.97
N ASN A 20 5.00 8.29 9.17
CA ASN A 20 4.71 7.43 10.32
C ASN A 20 4.12 6.09 9.87
N PRO A 21 4.94 5.18 9.30
CA PRO A 21 4.45 3.99 8.63
C PRO A 21 3.83 2.98 9.61
N LYS A 22 2.64 2.48 9.25
CA LYS A 22 1.97 1.38 9.94
C LYS A 22 1.52 0.33 8.92
N LEU A 23 1.52 -0.92 9.37
CA LEU A 23 1.04 -2.05 8.58
C LEU A 23 -0.40 -2.40 8.95
N SER A 24 -1.17 -2.78 7.94
CA SER A 24 -2.46 -3.43 8.10
C SER A 24 -2.52 -4.68 7.22
N PHE A 25 -3.08 -5.74 7.78
CA PHE A 25 -3.21 -7.03 7.13
C PHE A 25 -4.68 -7.36 6.81
N GLY A 26 -4.87 -8.25 5.85
CA GLY A 26 -6.19 -8.64 5.34
C GLY A 26 -6.53 -7.94 4.02
N LYS A 27 -7.34 -8.61 3.18
CA LYS A 27 -7.75 -8.08 1.88
C LYS A 27 -8.51 -6.78 2.10
N LYS A 28 -7.94 -5.66 1.67
CA LYS A 28 -8.59 -4.34 1.71
C LYS A 28 -8.43 -3.69 0.36
N CYS A 29 -9.39 -2.85 -0.01
CA CYS A 29 -9.48 -2.23 -1.31
C CYS A 29 -9.66 -0.72 -1.20
N VAL A 30 -9.18 0.01 -2.21
CA VAL A 30 -9.39 1.46 -2.33
C VAL A 30 -9.68 1.79 -3.78
N GLU A 31 -10.68 2.64 -4.00
CA GLU A 31 -10.97 3.19 -5.31
C GLU A 31 -9.97 4.31 -5.62
N LYS A 32 -9.35 4.27 -6.80
CA LYS A 32 -8.54 5.36 -7.34
C LYS A 32 -8.88 5.56 -8.81
N GLY A 33 -9.55 6.67 -9.09
CA GLY A 33 -10.09 6.92 -10.43
C GLY A 33 -11.07 5.81 -10.83
N ASP A 34 -10.90 5.25 -12.02
CA ASP A 34 -11.80 4.21 -12.54
C ASP A 34 -11.42 2.79 -12.09
N GLN A 35 -10.42 2.64 -11.22
CA GLN A 35 -9.86 1.36 -10.80
C GLN A 35 -10.01 1.13 -9.30
N VAL A 36 -10.18 -0.14 -8.93
CA VAL A 36 -10.12 -0.59 -7.53
C VAL A 36 -8.78 -1.28 -7.31
N HIS A 37 -7.96 -0.71 -6.44
CA HIS A 37 -6.71 -1.33 -6.00
C HIS A 37 -6.98 -2.20 -4.78
N TYR A 38 -6.47 -3.42 -4.79
CA TYR A 38 -6.57 -4.33 -3.65
C TYR A 38 -5.17 -4.79 -3.22
N SER A 39 -5.02 -5.01 -1.92
CA SER A 39 -3.84 -5.67 -1.35
C SER A 39 -4.21 -6.36 -0.04
N TYR A 40 -3.43 -7.38 0.32
CA TYR A 40 -3.51 -8.03 1.62
C TYR A 40 -2.57 -7.39 2.66
N VAL A 41 -1.65 -6.55 2.20
CA VAL A 41 -0.69 -5.82 3.03
C VAL A 41 -0.73 -4.36 2.62
N TRP A 42 -1.05 -3.50 3.59
CA TRP A 42 -1.10 -2.06 3.40
C TRP A 42 -0.08 -1.36 4.28
N ILE A 43 0.74 -0.52 3.67
CA ILE A 43 1.61 0.44 4.36
C ILE A 43 0.89 1.79 4.27
N TYR A 44 0.64 2.41 5.42
CA TYR A 44 -0.06 3.70 5.49
C TYR A 44 0.54 4.59 6.58
N ASP A 45 0.32 5.90 6.48
CA ASP A 45 0.70 6.84 7.53
C ASP A 45 -0.31 6.75 8.68
N LYS A 46 0.15 6.47 9.90
CA LYS A 46 -0.70 6.34 11.09
C LYS A 46 -1.51 7.60 11.37
N ASN A 47 -1.00 8.79 11.05
CA ASN A 47 -1.70 10.05 11.28
C ASN A 47 -2.76 10.30 10.20
N ALA A 48 -2.52 9.87 8.96
CA ALA A 48 -3.51 9.95 7.88
C ALA A 48 -4.60 8.86 7.97
N GLY A 49 -4.29 7.74 8.64
CA GLY A 49 -5.17 6.60 8.73
C GLY A 49 -5.12 5.70 7.50
N LEU A 50 -5.76 4.53 7.59
CA LEU A 50 -5.86 3.58 6.48
C LEU A 50 -7.12 3.90 5.67
N VAL A 51 -6.97 4.27 4.40
CA VAL A 51 -8.08 4.55 3.48
C VAL A 51 -8.66 3.27 2.87
N ALA A 52 -7.86 2.21 2.77
CA ALA A 52 -8.29 0.94 2.19
C ALA A 52 -9.18 0.15 3.16
N ASP A 53 -10.31 -0.33 2.66
CA ASP A 53 -11.35 -1.00 3.44
C ASP A 53 -11.86 -2.27 2.75
N GLU A 54 -12.41 -3.19 3.54
CA GLU A 54 -12.99 -4.44 3.05
C GLU A 54 -14.27 -4.22 2.24
N ILE A 55 -15.11 -3.25 2.62
CA ILE A 55 -16.38 -2.94 1.95
C ILE A 55 -16.13 -2.44 0.53
N THR A 56 -15.08 -1.65 0.32
CA THR A 56 -14.68 -1.15 -1.02
C THR A 56 -14.37 -2.29 -1.99
N CYS A 57 -14.03 -3.49 -1.50
CA CYS A 57 -13.77 -4.64 -2.36
C CYS A 57 -15.02 -5.13 -3.09
N GLU A 58 -16.22 -4.83 -2.60
CA GLU A 58 -17.48 -5.18 -3.27
C GLU A 58 -17.64 -4.48 -4.64
N LEU A 59 -16.91 -3.39 -4.89
CA LEU A 59 -16.92 -2.69 -6.17
C LEU A 59 -16.27 -3.52 -7.30
N ILE A 60 -15.43 -4.49 -6.95
CA ILE A 60 -14.79 -5.40 -7.93
C ILE A 60 -15.83 -6.35 -8.53
N ASP A 61 -16.77 -6.85 -7.72
CA ASP A 61 -17.75 -7.85 -8.14
C ASP A 61 -18.98 -7.23 -8.83
N LYS A 62 -19.13 -5.90 -8.76
CA LYS A 62 -20.26 -5.13 -9.34
C LYS A 62 -19.96 -4.59 -10.75
N LYS A 63 -18.73 -4.73 -11.26
CA LYS A 63 -18.33 -4.38 -12.63
C LYS A 63 -18.32 -5.61 -13.53
#